data_AF-A0A1A8BWV6-F1
#
_entry.id   AF-A0A1A8BWV6-F1
#
_cell.length_a   1.000
_cell.length_b   1.000
_cell.length_c   1.000
_cell.angle_alpha   90.00
_cell.angle_beta   90.00
_cell.angle_gamma   90.00
#
_symmetry.space_group_name_H-M   'P 1'
#
loop_
_entity.id
_entity.type
_entity.pdbx_description
1 polymer ?
#
loop_
_entity_poly.entity_id
_entity_poly.type
_entity_poly.pdbx_seq_one_letter_code
_entity_poly.pdbx_strand_id
1 'polypeptide(L)'
;MIGPEQEALIGRVFETFVTEHHHGDLLRTKEDTHHSVVVNAMTLFEANMEVGDYFNAYPSEVLNIFDKVLQRKAMELTDVEHGGLQRPKEQTMKTFHTRITGLPVCPELTRHTIPRSRDVGHFLSVTGTVIRTSVAKVLEYERDYMCTKCKH
;
A
#
# COMPACT_ATOMS: atom_id res chain seq x y z
N MET A 1 10.98 -11.11 8.79
CA MET A 1 11.32 -9.70 8.99
C MET A 1 12.33 -9.33 7.94
N ILE A 2 11.98 -8.35 7.13
CA ILE A 2 12.80 -7.82 6.05
C ILE A 2 13.92 -6.98 6.69
N GLY A 3 15.18 -7.24 6.31
CA GLY A 3 16.32 -6.45 6.78
C GLY A 3 16.38 -5.07 6.12
N PRO A 4 17.15 -4.12 6.66
CA PRO A 4 17.19 -2.74 6.15
C PRO A 4 17.73 -2.64 4.72
N GLU A 5 18.68 -3.50 4.35
CA GLU A 5 19.21 -3.55 2.98
C GLU A 5 18.15 -4.07 1.99
N GLN A 6 17.40 -5.10 2.38
CA GLN A 6 16.29 -5.63 1.60
C GLN A 6 15.15 -4.61 1.48
N GLU A 7 14.80 -3.91 2.55
CA GLU A 7 13.79 -2.83 2.51
C GLU A 7 14.21 -1.73 1.52
N ALA A 8 15.48 -1.33 1.53
CA ALA A 8 16.01 -0.34 0.58
C ALA A 8 16.01 -0.86 -0.88
N LEU A 9 16.28 -2.15 -1.10
CA LEU A 9 16.19 -2.76 -2.42
C LEU A 9 14.75 -2.77 -2.93
N ILE A 10 13.82 -3.31 -2.14
CA ILE A 10 12.39 -3.38 -2.45
C ILE A 10 11.84 -1.98 -2.73
N GLY A 11 12.19 -1.00 -1.89
CA GLY A 11 11.79 0.39 -2.06
C GLY A 11 12.24 0.97 -3.40
N ARG A 12 13.49 0.74 -3.81
CA ARG A 12 14.00 1.19 -5.12
C ARG A 12 13.26 0.55 -6.28
N VAL A 13 12.98 -0.76 -6.21
CA VAL A 13 12.22 -1.46 -7.25
C VAL A 13 10.82 -0.86 -7.40
N PHE A 14 10.14 -0.62 -6.28
CA PHE A 14 8.83 0.03 -6.30
C PHE A 14 8.88 1.46 -6.85
N GLU A 15 9.90 2.23 -6.53
CA GLU A 15 10.05 3.58 -7.09
C GLU A 15 10.17 3.57 -8.61
N THR A 16 11.02 2.68 -9.15
CA THR A 16 11.16 2.51 -10.61
C THR A 16 9.83 2.07 -11.22
N PHE A 17 9.20 1.04 -10.65
CA PHE A 17 7.94 0.49 -11.14
C PHE A 17 6.81 1.54 -11.17
N VAL A 18 6.65 2.31 -10.10
CA VAL A 18 5.62 3.37 -10.00
C VAL A 18 5.88 4.48 -11.01
N THR A 19 7.14 4.86 -11.21
CA THR A 19 7.50 5.90 -12.18
C THR A 19 7.21 5.46 -13.61
N GLU A 20 7.44 4.19 -13.93
CA GLU A 20 7.23 3.64 -15.28
C GLU A 20 5.74 3.37 -15.57
N HIS A 21 4.98 2.86 -14.61
CA HIS A 21 3.63 2.36 -14.84
C HIS A 21 2.50 3.24 -14.28
N HIS A 22 2.76 4.01 -13.22
CA HIS A 22 1.71 4.67 -12.43
C HIS A 22 1.91 6.18 -12.23
N HIS A 23 2.86 6.79 -12.94
CA HIS A 23 3.12 8.24 -12.84
C HIS A 23 1.86 9.09 -13.11
N GLY A 24 1.05 8.70 -14.10
CA GLY A 24 -0.20 9.39 -14.42
C GLY A 24 -1.26 9.25 -13.33
N ASP A 25 -1.30 8.13 -12.62
CA ASP A 25 -2.28 7.88 -11.56
C ASP A 25 -2.02 8.78 -10.35
N LEU A 26 -0.75 9.05 -10.03
CA LEU A 26 -0.33 9.93 -8.94
C LEU A 26 -0.63 11.42 -9.20
N LEU A 27 -0.74 11.84 -10.46
CA LEU A 27 -1.05 13.23 -10.83
C LEU A 27 -2.55 13.55 -10.82
N ARG A 28 -3.40 12.53 -10.97
CA ARG A 28 -4.86 12.70 -11.11
C ARG A 28 -5.57 12.92 -9.78
N THR A 29 -4.87 12.75 -8.66
CA THR A 29 -5.41 12.79 -7.31
C THR A 29 -5.54 14.22 -6.77
N LYS A 30 -6.60 14.92 -7.17
CA LYS A 30 -6.79 16.35 -6.87
C LYS A 30 -7.76 16.68 -5.74
N GLU A 31 -8.74 15.83 -5.43
CA GLU A 31 -9.87 16.24 -4.54
C GLU A 31 -10.01 15.45 -3.23
N ASP A 32 -9.66 14.16 -3.19
CA ASP A 32 -9.79 13.35 -1.96
C ASP A 32 -8.57 13.39 -1.04
N THR A 33 -8.76 13.01 0.23
CA THR A 33 -7.65 12.82 1.19
C THR A 33 -7.05 11.42 1.12
N HIS A 34 -7.79 10.43 0.60
CA HIS A 34 -7.34 9.05 0.47
C HIS A 34 -7.37 8.63 -0.98
N HIS A 35 -6.25 8.07 -1.44
CA HIS A 35 -6.08 7.65 -2.82
C HIS A 35 -5.56 6.23 -2.89
N SER A 36 -6.12 5.45 -3.81
CA SER A 36 -5.62 4.09 -4.06
C SER A 36 -5.07 3.95 -5.45
N VAL A 37 -3.87 3.37 -5.55
CA VAL A 37 -3.22 3.00 -6.81
C VAL A 37 -3.40 1.50 -7.01
N VAL A 38 -4.01 1.11 -8.13
CA VAL A 38 -4.26 -0.30 -8.44
C VAL A 38 -3.06 -0.87 -9.18
N VAL A 39 -2.42 -1.87 -8.60
CA VAL A 39 -1.22 -2.53 -9.13
C VAL A 39 -1.55 -3.98 -9.48
N ASN A 40 -1.15 -4.42 -10.67
CA ASN A 40 -1.24 -5.83 -11.06
C ASN A 40 -0.04 -6.61 -10.51
N ALA A 41 -0.31 -7.67 -9.75
CA ALA A 41 0.72 -8.48 -9.10
C ALA A 41 1.57 -9.26 -10.09
N MET A 42 0.99 -9.80 -11.17
CA MET A 42 1.76 -10.50 -12.21
C MET A 42 2.79 -9.57 -12.81
N THR A 43 2.39 -8.36 -13.19
CA THR A 43 3.30 -7.36 -13.77
C THR A 43 4.39 -6.94 -12.78
N LEU A 44 4.04 -6.80 -11.50
CA LEU A 44 5.01 -6.49 -10.46
C LEU A 44 6.04 -7.62 -10.25
N PHE A 45 5.58 -8.88 -10.22
CA PHE A 45 6.44 -10.04 -10.01
C PHE A 45 7.29 -10.35 -11.24
N GLU A 46 6.79 -10.06 -12.44
CA GLU A 46 7.54 -10.13 -13.70
C GLU A 46 8.65 -9.06 -13.74
N ALA A 47 8.36 -7.84 -13.27
CA ALA A 47 9.35 -6.76 -13.19
C ALA A 47 10.47 -7.09 -12.20
N ASN A 48 10.14 -7.75 -11.07
CA ASN A 48 11.13 -8.22 -10.12
C ASN A 48 10.63 -9.45 -9.34
N MET A 49 11.21 -10.61 -9.64
CA MET A 49 10.82 -11.87 -9.00
C MET A 49 11.14 -11.92 -7.51
N GLU A 50 12.25 -11.31 -7.07
CA GLU A 50 12.67 -11.30 -5.66
C GLU A 50 11.66 -10.56 -4.78
N VAL A 51 11.11 -9.45 -5.30
CA VAL A 51 10.00 -8.73 -4.66
C VAL A 51 8.77 -9.62 -4.52
N GLY A 52 8.49 -10.50 -5.49
CA GLY A 52 7.42 -11.50 -5.39
C GLY A 52 7.63 -12.48 -4.24
N ASP A 53 8.85 -12.96 -4.04
CA ASP A 53 9.19 -13.85 -2.93
C ASP A 53 9.02 -13.16 -1.57
N TYR A 54 9.50 -11.92 -1.43
CA TYR A 54 9.27 -11.14 -0.21
C TYR A 54 7.80 -10.82 0.01
N PHE A 55 7.05 -10.54 -1.05
CA PHE A 55 5.61 -10.28 -0.96
C PHE A 55 4.86 -11.51 -0.44
N ASN A 56 5.20 -12.69 -0.93
CA ASN A 56 4.58 -13.95 -0.48
C ASN A 56 4.92 -14.27 0.98
N ALA A 57 6.16 -13.97 1.42
CA ALA A 57 6.62 -14.28 2.77
C ALA A 57 6.22 -13.22 3.82
N TYR A 58 6.19 -11.94 3.44
CA TYR A 58 6.01 -10.80 4.36
C TYR A 58 5.09 -9.72 3.77
N PRO A 59 3.84 -10.06 3.40
CA PRO A 59 2.98 -9.16 2.63
C PRO A 59 2.69 -7.84 3.34
N SER A 60 2.48 -7.85 4.66
CA SER A 60 2.23 -6.63 5.43
C SER A 60 3.45 -5.69 5.45
N GLU A 61 4.66 -6.24 5.55
CA GLU A 61 5.90 -5.43 5.53
C GLU A 61 6.11 -4.84 4.14
N VAL A 62 5.96 -5.65 3.09
CA VAL A 62 6.14 -5.22 1.69
C VAL A 62 5.11 -4.17 1.28
N LEU A 63 3.83 -4.35 1.62
CA LEU A 63 2.78 -3.37 1.33
C LEU A 63 3.03 -2.04 2.04
N ASN A 64 3.52 -2.06 3.27
CA ASN A 64 3.88 -0.84 4.00
C ASN A 64 5.05 -0.10 3.33
N ILE A 65 6.06 -0.82 2.83
CA ILE A 65 7.15 -0.23 2.04
C ILE A 65 6.60 0.42 0.76
N PHE A 66 5.67 -0.26 0.08
CA PHE A 66 5.04 0.25 -1.13
C PHE A 66 4.26 1.54 -0.85
N ASP A 67 3.40 1.57 0.17
CA ASP A 67 2.63 2.76 0.54
C ASP A 67 3.55 3.95 0.89
N LYS A 68 4.66 3.72 1.61
CA LYS A 68 5.69 4.75 1.87
C LYS A 68 6.32 5.29 0.58
N VAL A 69 6.61 4.40 -0.39
CA VAL A 69 7.17 4.79 -1.69
C VAL A 69 6.16 5.64 -2.48
N LEU A 70 4.90 5.21 -2.55
CA LEU A 70 3.84 5.96 -3.21
C LEU A 70 3.67 7.34 -2.59
N GLN A 71 3.61 7.41 -1.26
CA GLN A 71 3.47 8.64 -0.51
C GLN A 71 4.59 9.64 -0.84
N ARG A 72 5.83 9.16 -0.82
CA ARG A 72 7.01 9.98 -1.14
C ARG A 72 6.99 10.46 -2.59
N LYS A 73 6.69 9.58 -3.56
CA LYS A 73 6.61 9.95 -4.97
C LYS A 73 5.48 10.94 -5.25
N ALA A 74 4.33 10.78 -4.64
CA ALA A 74 3.22 11.73 -4.77
C ALA A 74 3.59 13.11 -4.21
N MET A 75 4.30 13.17 -3.07
CA MET A 75 4.80 14.42 -2.50
C MET A 75 5.81 15.10 -3.43
N GLU A 76 6.76 14.33 -3.99
CA GLU A 76 7.74 14.84 -4.97
C GLU A 76 7.05 15.48 -6.19
N LEU A 77 6.04 14.81 -6.76
CA LEU A 77 5.30 15.32 -7.92
C LEU A 77 4.49 16.58 -7.58
N THR A 78 3.89 16.62 -6.39
CA THR A 78 3.11 17.77 -5.94
C THR A 78 4.02 18.99 -5.73
N ASP A 79 5.19 18.82 -5.11
CA ASP A 79 6.14 19.92 -4.90
C ASP A 79 6.65 20.51 -6.23
N VAL A 80 6.83 19.67 -7.26
CA VAL A 80 7.22 20.12 -8.62
C VAL A 80 6.11 20.95 -9.28
N GLU A 81 4.84 20.52 -9.21
CA GLU A 81 3.72 21.27 -9.80
C GLU A 81 3.52 22.66 -9.16
N HIS A 82 3.86 22.82 -7.87
CA HIS A 82 3.71 24.08 -7.15
C HIS A 82 4.93 25.01 -7.26
N GLY A 83 5.96 24.64 -8.05
CA GLY A 83 7.09 25.52 -8.38
C GLY A 83 7.88 26.03 -7.17
N GLY A 84 7.89 25.30 -6.06
CA GLY A 84 8.57 25.71 -4.83
C GLY A 84 7.90 26.87 -4.06
N LEU A 85 6.68 27.29 -4.43
CA LEU A 85 5.91 28.23 -3.61
C LEU A 85 5.52 27.56 -2.29
N GLN A 86 5.72 28.28 -1.18
CA GLN A 86 5.49 27.78 0.18
C GLN A 86 4.15 27.04 0.30
N ARG A 87 4.22 25.78 0.75
CA ARG A 87 3.06 24.92 1.01
C ARG A 87 2.03 25.72 1.82
N PRO A 88 0.77 25.84 1.37
CA PRO A 88 -0.29 26.28 2.26
C PRO A 88 -0.29 25.34 3.46
N LYS A 89 -0.26 25.91 4.67
CA LYS A 89 -0.18 25.22 5.97
C LYS A 89 -1.31 24.20 6.22
N GLU A 90 -2.26 24.10 5.28
CA GLU A 90 -3.50 23.31 5.30
C GLU A 90 -3.62 22.34 4.11
N GLN A 91 -2.52 21.95 3.44
CA GLN A 91 -2.59 20.77 2.58
C GLN A 91 -2.76 19.54 3.47
N THR A 92 -4.03 19.14 3.67
CA THR A 92 -4.43 17.89 4.31
C THR A 92 -3.53 16.78 3.77
N MET A 93 -2.84 16.08 4.67
CA MET A 93 -1.96 14.98 4.32
C MET A 93 -2.75 13.96 3.48
N LYS A 94 -2.45 13.88 2.19
CA LYS A 94 -3.05 12.90 1.29
C LYS A 94 -2.43 11.56 1.59
N THR A 95 -3.23 10.53 1.85
CA THR A 95 -2.77 9.18 2.13
C THR A 95 -2.90 8.34 0.86
N PHE A 96 -1.80 7.72 0.42
CA PHE A 96 -1.78 6.83 -0.75
C PHE A 96 -1.68 5.36 -0.31
N HIS A 97 -2.50 4.51 -0.91
CA HIS A 97 -2.54 3.07 -0.63
C HIS A 97 -2.43 2.24 -1.91
N THR A 98 -1.65 1.18 -1.83
CA THR A 98 -1.52 0.21 -2.92
C THR A 98 -2.67 -0.80 -2.85
N ARG A 99 -3.35 -1.03 -3.97
CA ARG A 99 -4.35 -2.10 -4.14
C ARG A 99 -3.83 -3.15 -5.11
N ILE A 100 -3.46 -4.30 -4.60
CA ILE A 100 -2.95 -5.41 -5.40
C ILE A 100 -4.11 -6.16 -6.07
N THR A 101 -3.97 -6.44 -7.37
CA THR A 101 -4.91 -7.20 -8.19
C THR A 101 -4.19 -8.25 -9.02
N GLY A 102 -4.92 -9.21 -9.60
CA GLY A 102 -4.33 -10.18 -10.53
C GLY A 102 -3.22 -11.03 -9.92
N LEU A 103 -3.45 -11.61 -8.72
CA LEU A 103 -2.50 -12.59 -8.17
C LEU A 103 -2.39 -13.82 -9.09
N PRO A 104 -1.21 -14.47 -9.17
CA PRO A 104 -1.08 -15.75 -9.85
C PRO A 104 -1.98 -16.81 -9.22
N VAL A 105 -2.53 -17.68 -10.06
CA VAL A 105 -3.33 -18.82 -9.60
C VAL A 105 -2.39 -19.93 -9.14
N CYS A 106 -2.06 -19.92 -7.85
CA CYS A 106 -1.23 -20.94 -7.22
C CYS A 106 -1.74 -21.29 -5.81
N PRO A 107 -1.46 -22.50 -5.28
CA PRO A 107 -1.93 -22.94 -3.95
C PRO A 107 -1.49 -22.06 -2.77
N GLU A 108 -0.37 -21.37 -2.93
CA GLU A 108 0.22 -20.45 -1.96
C GLU A 108 -0.66 -19.21 -1.76
N LEU A 109 -1.26 -18.71 -2.85
CA LEU A 109 -2.00 -17.45 -2.87
C LEU A 109 -3.50 -17.63 -3.03
N THR A 110 -3.98 -18.72 -3.61
CA THR A 110 -5.41 -18.88 -3.93
C THR A 110 -6.04 -19.95 -3.06
N ARG A 111 -7.19 -19.62 -2.46
CA ARG A 111 -8.02 -20.56 -1.71
C ARG A 111 -9.44 -20.60 -2.24
N HIS A 112 -9.88 -21.81 -2.60
CA HIS A 112 -11.26 -22.11 -2.99
C HIS A 112 -12.14 -22.54 -1.81
N THR A 113 -11.55 -22.65 -0.62
CA THR A 113 -12.23 -23.03 0.63
C THR A 113 -11.85 -22.06 1.74
N ILE A 114 -12.58 -22.13 2.86
CA ILE A 114 -12.34 -21.26 4.02
C ILE A 114 -10.88 -21.39 4.49
N PRO A 115 -10.13 -20.28 4.60
CA PRO A 115 -8.76 -20.28 5.12
C PRO A 115 -8.65 -20.94 6.50
N ARG A 116 -7.53 -21.62 6.74
CA ARG A 116 -7.21 -22.34 7.99
C ARG A 116 -6.14 -21.60 8.77
N SER A 117 -5.82 -22.06 9.98
CA SER A 117 -4.79 -21.45 10.85
C SER A 117 -3.40 -21.32 10.20
N ARG A 118 -3.07 -22.18 9.23
CA ARG A 118 -1.80 -22.08 8.48
C ARG A 118 -1.72 -20.85 7.57
N ASP A 119 -2.86 -20.23 7.28
CA ASP A 119 -2.98 -19.11 6.35
C ASP A 119 -2.81 -17.76 7.03
N VAL A 120 -2.73 -17.77 8.36
CA VAL A 120 -2.51 -16.56 9.15
C VAL A 120 -1.22 -15.89 8.69
N GLY A 121 -1.29 -14.59 8.43
CA GLY A 121 -0.16 -13.78 7.98
C GLY A 121 0.17 -13.85 6.48
N HIS A 122 -0.52 -14.70 5.72
CA HIS A 122 -0.30 -14.83 4.27
C HIS A 122 -1.27 -13.94 3.47
N PHE A 123 -0.83 -13.48 2.31
CA PHE A 123 -1.68 -12.75 1.37
C PHE A 123 -2.44 -13.73 0.49
N LEU A 124 -3.78 -13.69 0.55
CA LEU A 124 -4.62 -14.67 -0.14
C LEU A 124 -5.68 -14.02 -1.02
N SER A 125 -5.92 -14.65 -2.17
CA SER A 125 -7.14 -14.52 -2.97
C SER A 125 -8.14 -15.60 -2.56
N VAL A 126 -9.32 -15.18 -2.14
CA VAL A 126 -10.42 -16.05 -1.75
C VAL A 126 -11.65 -15.72 -2.59
N THR A 127 -12.21 -16.72 -3.24
CA THR A 127 -13.43 -16.57 -4.03
C THR A 127 -14.63 -17.11 -3.26
N GLY A 128 -15.69 -16.32 -3.15
CA GLY A 128 -16.93 -16.73 -2.49
C GLY A 128 -18.10 -15.80 -2.78
N THR A 129 -19.30 -16.21 -2.37
CA THR A 129 -20.53 -15.43 -2.53
C THR A 129 -20.79 -14.62 -1.26
N VAL A 130 -21.03 -13.32 -1.42
CA VAL A 130 -21.44 -12.45 -0.30
C VAL A 130 -22.90 -12.76 0.06
N ILE A 131 -23.13 -13.38 1.21
CA ILE A 131 -24.48 -13.75 1.69
C ILE A 131 -25.06 -12.76 2.69
N ARG A 132 -24.22 -11.96 3.36
CA ARG A 132 -24.62 -11.01 4.39
C ARG A 132 -23.62 -9.87 4.49
N THR A 133 -24.11 -8.65 4.66
CA THR A 133 -23.33 -7.46 5.01
C THR A 133 -23.83 -6.89 6.34
N SER A 134 -22.96 -6.19 7.07
CA SER A 134 -23.33 -5.43 8.27
C SER A 134 -23.38 -3.94 7.97
N VAL A 135 -23.97 -3.17 8.88
CA VAL A 135 -23.91 -1.70 8.83
C VAL A 135 -22.46 -1.22 8.91
N ALA A 136 -22.17 -0.11 8.22
CA ALA A 136 -20.87 0.54 8.28
C ALA A 136 -20.57 0.99 9.73
N LYS A 137 -19.32 0.81 10.15
CA LYS A 137 -18.81 1.24 11.46
C LYS A 137 -17.66 2.22 11.25
N VAL A 138 -17.54 3.18 12.15
CA VAL A 138 -16.38 4.07 12.21
C VAL A 138 -15.22 3.32 12.87
N LEU A 139 -14.06 3.30 12.21
CA LEU A 139 -12.82 2.79 12.76
C LEU A 139 -11.97 3.98 13.22
N GLU A 140 -11.39 3.87 14.41
CA GLU A 140 -10.41 4.83 14.90
C GLU A 140 -9.09 4.55 14.16
N TYR A 141 -8.66 5.51 13.33
CA TYR A 141 -7.42 5.41 12.56
C TYR A 141 -6.19 5.75 13.41
N GLU A 142 -6.27 6.88 14.12
CA GLU A 142 -5.24 7.37 15.01
C GLU A 142 -5.90 7.91 16.28
N ARG A 143 -5.19 7.81 17.40
CA ARG A 143 -5.62 8.36 18.67
C ARG A 143 -4.47 9.10 19.33
N ASP A 144 -4.71 10.37 19.62
CA ASP A 144 -3.83 11.16 20.46
C ASP A 144 -4.06 10.80 21.92
N TYR A 145 -2.97 10.44 22.60
CA TYR A 145 -2.97 10.20 24.03
C TYR A 145 -2.32 11.40 24.73
N MET A 146 -2.98 11.91 25.76
CA MET A 146 -2.43 12.94 26.64
C MET A 146 -2.37 12.39 28.05
N CYS A 147 -1.19 12.41 28.66
CA CYS A 147 -1.06 12.00 30.05
C CYS A 147 -1.82 12.95 30.96
N THR A 148 -2.67 12.41 31.83
CA THR A 148 -3.47 13.23 32.76
C THR A 148 -2.62 13.91 33.83
N LYS A 149 -1.43 13.37 34.14
CA LYS A 149 -0.50 13.91 35.15
C LYS A 149 0.41 15.00 34.61
N CYS A 150 1.12 14.75 33.52
CA CYS A 150 2.12 15.68 32.98
C CYS A 150 1.64 16.49 31.77
N LYS A 151 0.44 16.23 31.24
CA LYS A 151 -0.14 16.96 30.09
C LYS A 151 0.71 16.93 28.82
N HIS A 152 1.60 15.95 28.73
CA HIS A 152 2.38 15.60 27.54
C HIS A 152 1.95 14.21 27.06
#